data_AF-A0A4U1FZ45-F1
#
_entry.id   AF-A0A4U1FZ45-F1
#
_cell.length_a   1.000
_cell.length_b   1.000
_cell.length_c   1.000
_cell.angle_alpha   90.00
_cell.angle_beta   90.00
_cell.angle_gamma   90.00
#
_symmetry.space_group_name_H-M   'P 1'
#
loop_
_entity.id
_entity.type
_entity.pdbx_description
1 polymer ?
#
loop_
_entity_poly.entity_id
_entity_poly.type
_entity_poly.pdbx_seq_one_letter_code
_entity_poly.pdbx_strand_id
1 'polypeptide(L)'
;MRKCILKVAAIVIAALFAVSLPSQAQSRKGVSILGDSYSTFENMVEPAGNALWYFKKPDPKLTDVNDVKQTWWHIFISENGYRLVQNNSFSGSTICNTGYDGADYSDRSFITRMDNLGSPDILFIFGATNDSWANAPIGEFVWSDWTPEQLKSFRPALAYMLSHVKDRYPNTDIVYLINDGLKPEITSSIIEACNRYSIPYIELKEIDKTAGHPNRHGMRQIADQVKANLSFRH
;
A
#
# COMPACT_ATOMS: atom_id res chain seq x y z
N MET A 1 -59.68 -24.97 21.44
CA MET A 1 -59.01 -25.13 20.13
C MET A 1 -58.47 -23.82 19.55
N ARG A 2 -59.29 -22.80 19.26
CA ARG A 2 -58.82 -21.53 18.61
C ARG A 2 -57.63 -20.84 19.30
N LYS A 3 -57.62 -20.71 20.63
CA LYS A 3 -56.49 -20.10 21.38
C LYS A 3 -55.17 -20.90 21.31
N CYS A 4 -55.24 -22.21 21.10
CA CYS A 4 -54.05 -23.07 20.97
C CYS A 4 -53.44 -22.94 19.56
N ILE A 5 -54.29 -22.87 18.54
CA ILE A 5 -53.90 -22.66 17.14
C ILE A 5 -53.24 -21.28 16.94
N LEU A 6 -53.76 -20.22 17.57
CA LEU A 6 -53.16 -18.88 17.52
C LEU A 6 -51.77 -18.82 18.19
N LYS A 7 -51.55 -19.55 19.28
CA LYS A 7 -50.24 -19.62 19.94
C LYS A 7 -49.21 -20.39 19.11
N VAL A 8 -49.62 -21.50 18.49
CA VAL A 8 -48.75 -22.28 17.60
C VAL A 8 -48.41 -21.49 16.33
N ALA A 9 -49.38 -20.79 15.73
CA ALA A 9 -49.14 -19.94 14.58
C ALA A 9 -48.18 -18.78 14.90
N ALA A 10 -48.31 -18.14 16.07
CA ALA A 10 -47.40 -17.09 16.51
C ALA A 10 -45.96 -17.59 16.73
N ILE A 11 -45.78 -18.80 17.29
CA ILE A 11 -44.46 -19.42 17.49
C ILE A 11 -43.83 -19.79 16.15
N VAL A 12 -44.60 -20.32 15.19
CA VAL A 12 -44.11 -20.67 13.85
C VAL A 12 -43.72 -19.41 13.06
N ILE A 13 -44.49 -18.32 13.16
CA ILE A 13 -44.15 -17.04 12.51
C ILE A 13 -42.89 -16.43 13.14
N ALA A 14 -42.74 -16.46 14.46
CA ALA A 14 -41.52 -15.99 15.14
C ALA A 14 -40.28 -16.83 14.77
N ALA A 15 -40.43 -18.15 14.61
CA ALA A 15 -39.38 -19.04 14.14
C ALA A 15 -39.00 -18.78 12.67
N LEU A 16 -39.97 -18.44 11.81
CA LEU A 16 -39.71 -18.09 10.41
C LEU A 16 -38.97 -16.75 10.24
N PHE A 17 -39.23 -15.76 11.11
CA PHE A 17 -38.47 -14.50 11.12
C PHE A 17 -37.04 -14.64 11.70
N ALA A 18 -36.81 -15.61 12.59
CA ALA A 18 -35.48 -15.86 13.15
C ALA A 18 -34.52 -16.55 12.15
N VAL A 19 -35.04 -17.25 11.14
CA VAL A 19 -34.26 -17.97 10.13
C VAL A 19 -33.94 -17.12 8.90
N SER A 20 -34.55 -15.93 8.78
CA SER A 20 -34.36 -15.00 7.65
C SER A 20 -33.53 -13.77 8.00
N LEU A 21 -32.66 -13.83 9.00
CA LEU A 21 -31.60 -12.83 9.10
C LEU A 21 -30.62 -13.12 7.97
N PRO A 22 -30.50 -12.24 6.95
CA PRO A 22 -29.39 -12.37 6.03
C PRO A 22 -28.12 -12.25 6.87
N SER A 23 -27.42 -13.37 7.01
CA SER A 23 -26.00 -13.34 7.30
C SER A 23 -25.38 -12.51 6.18
N GLN A 24 -25.20 -11.21 6.41
CA GLN A 24 -24.28 -10.44 5.61
C GLN A 24 -22.93 -11.05 5.91
N ALA A 25 -22.50 -11.98 5.05
CA ALA A 25 -21.12 -12.37 4.97
C ALA A 25 -20.35 -11.14 4.50
N GLN A 26 -20.01 -10.25 5.44
CA GLN A 26 -19.21 -9.08 5.16
C GLN A 26 -17.83 -9.59 4.76
N SER A 27 -17.52 -9.49 3.47
CA SER A 27 -16.19 -9.84 2.98
C SER A 27 -15.16 -8.97 3.70
N ARG A 28 -14.06 -9.57 4.15
CA ARG A 28 -12.94 -8.83 4.74
C ARG A 28 -12.50 -7.73 3.79
N LYS A 29 -12.25 -6.52 4.30
CA LYS A 29 -11.70 -5.41 3.51
C LYS A 29 -10.41 -5.88 2.81
N GLY A 30 -10.31 -5.60 1.52
CA GLY A 30 -9.20 -5.92 0.65
C GLY A 30 -8.13 -4.83 0.66
N VAL A 31 -6.88 -5.22 0.77
CA VAL A 31 -5.72 -4.33 0.78
C VAL A 31 -4.88 -4.56 -0.46
N SER A 32 -4.56 -3.50 -1.19
CA SER A 32 -3.53 -3.52 -2.24
C SER A 32 -2.34 -2.64 -1.85
N ILE A 33 -1.19 -2.97 -2.42
CA ILE A 33 0.09 -2.29 -2.17
C ILE A 33 0.71 -1.95 -3.52
N LEU A 34 1.01 -0.67 -3.71
CA LEU A 34 1.92 -0.18 -4.74
C LEU A 34 3.22 0.19 -4.05
N GLY A 35 4.24 -0.66 -4.19
CA GLY A 35 5.45 -0.57 -3.36
C GLY A 35 6.77 -0.70 -4.10
N ASP A 36 7.86 -0.49 -3.36
CA ASP A 36 9.25 -0.78 -3.76
C ASP A 36 9.78 -2.04 -3.05
N SER A 37 11.11 -2.16 -2.89
CA SER A 37 11.77 -3.29 -2.23
C SER A 37 11.24 -3.58 -0.83
N TYR A 38 10.84 -2.57 -0.06
CA TYR A 38 10.36 -2.70 1.33
C TYR A 38 9.07 -3.53 1.44
N SER A 39 8.37 -3.70 0.31
CA SER A 39 7.08 -4.39 0.25
C SER A 39 7.12 -5.68 -0.58
N THR A 40 8.30 -6.08 -1.06
CA THR A 40 8.47 -7.35 -1.80
C THR A 40 8.57 -8.55 -0.89
N PHE A 41 8.15 -9.72 -1.37
CA PHE A 41 8.57 -11.02 -0.83
C PHE A 41 8.39 -12.09 -1.92
N GLU A 42 9.28 -13.07 -1.95
CA GLU A 42 9.25 -14.19 -2.91
C GLU A 42 7.88 -14.89 -2.99
N ASN A 43 7.35 -15.02 -4.21
CA ASN A 43 6.03 -15.60 -4.53
C ASN A 43 4.83 -14.84 -3.94
N MET A 44 5.00 -13.56 -3.57
CA MET A 44 3.97 -12.74 -2.94
C MET A 44 3.80 -11.38 -3.60
N VAL A 45 4.38 -11.19 -4.79
CA VAL A 45 4.20 -9.99 -5.61
C VAL A 45 3.66 -10.36 -6.97
N GLU A 46 2.86 -9.46 -7.53
CA GLU A 46 2.28 -9.59 -8.84
C GLU A 46 2.37 -8.25 -9.58
N PRO A 47 2.88 -8.22 -10.83
CA PRO A 47 3.27 -9.37 -11.66
C PRO A 47 4.49 -10.16 -11.13
N ALA A 48 4.52 -11.46 -11.39
CA ALA A 48 5.58 -12.37 -10.89
C ALA A 48 6.99 -12.03 -11.41
N GLY A 49 7.10 -11.24 -12.48
CA GLY A 49 8.37 -10.74 -13.02
C GLY A 49 8.94 -9.53 -12.28
N ASN A 50 8.23 -8.97 -11.30
CA ASN A 50 8.75 -7.83 -10.52
C ASN A 50 10.00 -8.25 -9.73
N ALA A 51 11.01 -7.37 -9.72
CA ALA A 51 12.22 -7.62 -8.95
C ALA A 51 11.93 -7.70 -7.44
N LEU A 52 12.65 -8.57 -6.74
CA LEU A 52 12.46 -8.87 -5.32
C LEU A 52 13.66 -8.43 -4.48
N TRP A 53 13.42 -8.16 -3.20
CA TRP A 53 14.48 -7.96 -2.19
C TRP A 53 14.45 -9.04 -1.12
N TYR A 54 13.26 -9.42 -0.62
CA TYR A 54 13.09 -10.44 0.41
C TYR A 54 12.79 -11.82 -0.17
N PHE A 55 13.47 -12.85 0.34
CA PHE A 55 13.35 -14.23 -0.09
C PHE A 55 13.21 -15.18 1.10
N LYS A 56 12.68 -16.39 0.89
CA LYS A 56 12.59 -17.41 1.95
C LYS A 56 13.95 -17.85 2.49
N LYS A 57 14.99 -17.76 1.65
CA LYS A 57 16.38 -18.05 1.98
C LYS A 57 17.22 -16.79 1.74
N PRO A 58 17.21 -15.81 2.66
CA PRO A 58 17.97 -14.58 2.49
C PRO A 58 19.47 -14.81 2.72
N ASP A 59 20.30 -13.88 2.25
CA ASP A 59 21.64 -13.70 2.80
C ASP A 59 21.51 -13.07 4.20
N PRO A 60 21.93 -13.75 5.28
CA PRO A 60 21.83 -13.23 6.64
C PRO A 60 22.65 -11.95 6.88
N LYS A 61 23.57 -11.59 5.98
CA LYS A 61 24.26 -10.28 6.01
C LYS A 61 23.38 -9.14 5.53
N LEU A 62 22.37 -9.43 4.71
CA LEU A 62 21.45 -8.44 4.16
C LEU A 62 20.21 -8.29 5.03
N THR A 63 19.64 -9.40 5.53
CA THR A 63 18.43 -9.37 6.34
C THR A 63 18.22 -10.64 7.16
N ASP A 64 17.50 -10.50 8.28
CA ASP A 64 16.98 -11.60 9.09
C ASP A 64 15.51 -11.95 8.77
N VAL A 65 14.91 -11.28 7.78
CA VAL A 65 13.56 -11.52 7.28
C VAL A 65 13.59 -12.70 6.30
N ASN A 66 12.94 -13.81 6.68
CA ASN A 66 12.96 -15.07 5.94
C ASN A 66 11.58 -15.73 5.80
N ASP A 67 10.52 -15.11 6.32
CA ASP A 67 9.14 -15.58 6.19
C ASP A 67 8.25 -14.40 5.81
N VAL A 68 7.32 -14.60 4.87
CA VAL A 68 6.34 -13.59 4.45
C VAL A 68 5.58 -13.03 5.66
N LYS A 69 5.32 -13.85 6.68
CA LYS A 69 4.62 -13.47 7.91
C LYS A 69 5.36 -12.42 8.74
N GLN A 70 6.62 -12.16 8.42
CA GLN A 70 7.45 -11.14 9.06
C GLN A 70 7.40 -9.79 8.31
N THR A 71 6.81 -9.73 7.12
CA THR A 71 6.70 -8.48 6.36
C THR A 71 5.65 -7.55 6.95
N TRP A 72 5.89 -6.24 6.90
CA TRP A 72 5.01 -5.23 7.51
C TRP A 72 3.57 -5.36 7.02
N TRP A 73 3.40 -5.58 5.72
CA TRP A 73 2.09 -5.65 5.08
C TRP A 73 1.36 -6.94 5.44
N HIS A 74 2.05 -8.08 5.52
CA HIS A 74 1.42 -9.32 5.93
C HIS A 74 1.02 -9.26 7.41
N ILE A 75 1.89 -8.72 8.27
CA ILE A 75 1.58 -8.50 9.69
C ILE A 75 0.32 -7.63 9.80
N PHE A 76 0.33 -6.46 9.15
CA PHE A 76 -0.80 -5.53 9.19
C PHE A 76 -2.11 -6.16 8.67
N ILE A 77 -2.08 -6.81 7.50
CA ILE A 77 -3.27 -7.42 6.90
C ILE A 77 -3.83 -8.53 7.81
N SER A 78 -2.96 -9.42 8.29
CA SER A 78 -3.39 -10.59 9.06
C SER A 78 -3.92 -10.24 10.44
N GLU A 79 -3.27 -9.32 11.15
CA GLU A 79 -3.63 -8.94 12.52
C GLU A 79 -4.87 -8.03 12.59
N ASN A 80 -5.26 -7.39 11.48
CA ASN A 80 -6.43 -6.51 11.42
C ASN A 80 -7.62 -7.13 10.66
N GLY A 81 -7.56 -8.43 10.35
CA GLY A 81 -8.69 -9.15 9.75
C GLY A 81 -8.97 -8.76 8.29
N TYR A 82 -7.97 -8.28 7.57
CA TYR A 82 -8.07 -7.93 6.15
C TYR A 82 -7.72 -9.12 5.26
N ARG A 83 -7.85 -8.92 3.94
CA ARG A 83 -7.36 -9.84 2.90
C ARG A 83 -6.42 -9.09 1.95
N LEU A 84 -5.39 -9.75 1.45
CA LEU A 84 -4.56 -9.21 0.37
C LEU A 84 -5.35 -9.26 -0.95
N VAL A 85 -5.30 -8.19 -1.72
CA VAL A 85 -5.85 -8.09 -3.09
C VAL A 85 -4.71 -8.17 -4.09
N GLN A 86 -3.83 -7.17 -4.09
CA GLN A 86 -2.67 -7.11 -4.96
C GLN A 86 -1.45 -6.61 -4.19
N ASN A 87 -0.30 -7.25 -4.35
CA ASN A 87 0.98 -6.66 -3.97
C ASN A 87 1.79 -6.37 -5.23
N ASN A 88 1.63 -5.18 -5.80
CA ASN A 88 2.43 -4.71 -6.92
C ASN A 88 3.62 -3.94 -6.39
N SER A 89 4.60 -4.68 -5.86
CA SER A 89 5.86 -4.14 -5.38
C SER A 89 7.01 -4.55 -6.29
N PHE A 90 7.93 -3.62 -6.54
CA PHE A 90 9.07 -3.84 -7.43
C PHE A 90 10.35 -3.28 -6.80
N SER A 91 11.32 -4.15 -6.50
CA SER A 91 12.60 -3.80 -5.87
C SER A 91 13.41 -2.82 -6.72
N GLY A 92 13.83 -1.71 -6.11
CA GLY A 92 14.57 -0.63 -6.77
C GLY A 92 13.72 0.31 -7.63
N SER A 93 12.39 0.13 -7.71
CA SER A 93 11.55 1.02 -8.52
C SER A 93 11.40 2.43 -7.91
N THR A 94 11.34 3.42 -8.79
CA THR A 94 11.16 4.84 -8.48
C THR A 94 9.73 5.30 -8.75
N ILE A 95 9.29 6.39 -8.13
CA ILE A 95 8.05 7.06 -8.48
C ILE A 95 8.16 7.62 -9.90
N CYS A 96 9.22 8.38 -10.16
CA CYS A 96 9.49 8.95 -11.48
C CYS A 96 10.18 7.95 -12.42
N ASN A 97 10.32 8.33 -13.68
CA ASN A 97 10.97 7.49 -14.70
C ASN A 97 12.50 7.56 -14.69
N THR A 98 13.13 8.27 -13.74
CA THR A 98 14.59 8.31 -13.60
C THR A 98 15.04 7.44 -12.43
N GLY A 99 15.80 6.39 -12.74
CA GLY A 99 16.42 5.47 -11.79
C GLY A 99 17.86 5.82 -11.43
N TYR A 100 18.53 4.85 -10.83
CA TYR A 100 19.95 4.93 -10.48
C TYR A 100 20.83 5.23 -11.71
N ASP A 101 21.87 6.03 -11.49
CA ASP A 101 22.81 6.48 -12.53
C ASP A 101 22.14 7.17 -13.73
N GLY A 102 20.95 7.74 -13.54
CA GLY A 102 20.17 8.40 -14.58
C GLY A 102 19.51 7.44 -15.57
N ALA A 103 19.41 6.15 -15.24
CA ALA A 103 18.77 5.15 -16.09
C ALA A 103 17.27 5.42 -16.28
N ASP A 104 16.74 5.03 -17.43
CA ASP A 104 15.30 5.08 -17.71
C ASP A 104 14.59 3.90 -17.02
N TYR A 105 13.73 4.22 -16.05
CA TYR A 105 12.93 3.28 -15.26
C TYR A 105 11.45 3.28 -15.66
N SER A 106 11.10 3.79 -16.86
CA SER A 106 9.73 3.76 -17.37
C SER A 106 9.13 2.35 -17.44
N ASP A 107 9.96 1.30 -17.47
CA ASP A 107 9.54 -0.11 -17.45
C ASP A 107 9.02 -0.58 -16.07
N ARG A 108 9.35 0.13 -14.99
CA ARG A 108 9.14 -0.34 -13.60
C ARG A 108 8.69 0.73 -12.62
N SER A 109 8.62 2.00 -13.04
CA SER A 109 8.23 3.10 -12.16
C SER A 109 6.82 2.92 -11.60
N PHE A 110 6.51 3.58 -10.50
CA PHE A 110 5.19 3.48 -9.88
C PHE A 110 4.11 4.00 -10.84
N ILE A 111 4.39 5.06 -11.59
CA ILE A 111 3.46 5.64 -12.56
C ILE A 111 3.14 4.71 -13.73
N THR A 112 4.02 3.75 -14.06
CA THR A 112 3.70 2.71 -15.06
C THR A 112 2.88 1.55 -14.46
N ARG A 113 2.96 1.33 -13.14
CA ARG A 113 2.36 0.16 -12.47
C ARG A 113 1.05 0.44 -11.76
N MET A 114 0.70 1.71 -11.57
CA MET A 114 -0.44 2.17 -10.77
C MET A 114 -1.82 1.69 -11.24
N ASP A 115 -1.96 1.16 -12.45
CA ASP A 115 -3.23 0.59 -12.96
C ASP A 115 -3.48 -0.87 -12.57
N ASN A 116 -2.45 -1.59 -12.16
CA ASN A 116 -2.54 -3.02 -11.85
C ASN A 116 -2.53 -3.25 -10.33
N LEU A 117 -3.62 -2.85 -9.67
CA LEU A 117 -3.81 -2.96 -8.20
C LEU A 117 -5.11 -3.69 -7.80
N GLY A 118 -5.81 -4.31 -8.75
CA GLY A 118 -7.08 -4.99 -8.50
C GLY A 118 -8.21 -4.04 -8.09
N SER A 119 -9.06 -4.47 -7.16
CA SER A 119 -10.17 -3.67 -6.62
C SER A 119 -10.12 -3.66 -5.08
N PRO A 120 -9.22 -2.88 -4.48
CA PRO A 120 -9.03 -2.83 -3.04
C PRO A 120 -10.02 -1.88 -2.34
N ASP A 121 -10.28 -2.18 -1.08
CA ASP A 121 -10.91 -1.24 -0.14
C ASP A 121 -9.87 -0.25 0.41
N ILE A 122 -8.61 -0.68 0.57
CA ILE A 122 -7.47 0.13 1.04
C ILE A 122 -6.29 -0.01 0.07
N LEU A 123 -5.72 1.11 -0.38
CA LEU A 123 -4.50 1.13 -1.18
C LEU A 123 -3.37 1.81 -0.40
N PHE A 124 -2.30 1.06 -0.11
CA PHE A 124 -1.06 1.63 0.38
C PHE A 124 -0.12 1.95 -0.78
N ILE A 125 0.37 3.19 -0.81
CA ILE A 125 1.47 3.61 -1.67
C ILE A 125 2.70 3.74 -0.79
N PHE A 126 3.73 2.92 -1.02
CA PHE A 126 4.97 2.94 -0.23
C PHE A 126 6.19 2.99 -1.15
N GLY A 127 6.59 4.21 -1.51
CA GLY A 127 7.67 4.48 -2.46
C GLY A 127 8.37 5.82 -2.20
N ALA A 128 9.19 6.25 -3.15
CA ALA A 128 10.12 7.39 -3.09
C ALA A 128 11.46 7.14 -2.39
N THR A 129 11.68 5.96 -1.79
CA THR A 129 13.01 5.59 -1.25
C THR A 129 14.07 5.61 -2.35
N ASN A 130 13.78 4.98 -3.49
CA ASN A 130 14.72 4.92 -4.60
C ASN A 130 14.89 6.28 -5.29
N ASP A 131 13.84 7.10 -5.41
CA ASP A 131 13.97 8.47 -5.97
C ASP A 131 14.94 9.31 -5.11
N SER A 132 14.85 9.16 -3.78
CA SER A 132 15.75 9.79 -2.82
C SER A 132 17.19 9.30 -2.98
N TRP A 133 17.41 7.98 -3.03
CA TRP A 133 18.75 7.38 -3.07
C TRP A 133 19.44 7.45 -4.43
N ALA A 134 18.67 7.39 -5.53
CA ALA A 134 19.16 7.52 -6.89
C ALA A 134 19.53 8.97 -7.26
N ASN A 135 19.21 9.94 -6.39
CA ASN A 135 19.30 11.37 -6.71
C ASN A 135 18.46 11.73 -7.95
N ALA A 136 17.24 11.19 -8.05
CA ALA A 136 16.35 11.52 -9.15
C ALA A 136 16.11 13.05 -9.21
N PRO A 137 15.99 13.65 -10.41
CA PRO A 137 15.72 15.07 -10.54
C PRO A 137 14.44 15.45 -9.80
N ILE A 138 14.49 16.46 -8.94
CA ILE A 138 13.31 16.87 -8.15
C ILE A 138 12.23 17.47 -9.04
N GLY A 139 12.62 18.32 -9.99
CA GLY A 139 11.70 19.07 -10.85
C GLY A 139 10.82 20.05 -10.10
N GLU A 140 9.80 20.57 -10.78
CA GLU A 140 8.79 21.46 -10.19
C GLU A 140 7.42 20.80 -10.24
N PHE A 141 6.52 21.19 -9.33
CA PHE A 141 5.17 20.66 -9.36
C PHE A 141 4.42 21.09 -10.63
N VAL A 142 3.78 20.11 -11.24
CA VAL A 142 2.81 20.29 -12.33
C VAL A 142 1.60 19.44 -11.96
N TRP A 143 0.40 20.01 -12.14
CA TRP A 143 -0.84 19.45 -11.60
C TRP A 143 -1.84 18.99 -12.67
N SER A 144 -1.50 19.16 -13.95
CA SER A 144 -2.26 18.70 -15.11
C SER A 144 -1.35 18.62 -16.33
N ASP A 145 -1.83 18.02 -17.42
CA ASP A 145 -1.18 18.09 -18.75
C ASP A 145 0.28 17.63 -18.75
N TRP A 146 0.58 16.60 -17.94
CA TRP A 146 1.93 16.07 -17.78
C TRP A 146 2.51 15.56 -19.10
N THR A 147 3.77 15.91 -19.34
CA THR A 147 4.55 15.42 -20.49
C THR A 147 5.48 14.30 -20.07
N PRO A 148 5.87 13.38 -20.99
CA PRO A 148 6.84 12.32 -20.69
C PRO A 148 8.16 12.83 -20.10
N GLU A 149 8.63 14.00 -20.52
CA GLU A 149 9.86 14.60 -19.99
C GLU A 149 9.69 15.06 -18.53
N GLN A 150 8.56 15.67 -18.18
CA GLN A 150 8.28 16.04 -16.80
C GLN A 150 8.20 14.80 -15.88
N LEU A 151 7.67 13.67 -16.38
CA LEU A 151 7.56 12.43 -15.62
C LEU A 151 8.90 11.74 -15.30
N LYS A 152 10.01 12.24 -15.85
CA LYS A 152 11.37 11.86 -15.41
C LYS A 152 11.78 12.51 -14.09
N SER A 153 11.07 13.55 -13.64
CA SER A 153 11.34 14.23 -12.37
C SER A 153 10.34 13.82 -11.29
N PHE A 154 10.77 13.89 -10.03
CA PHE A 154 10.03 13.40 -8.87
C PHE A 154 8.68 14.11 -8.66
N ARG A 155 8.68 15.45 -8.57
CA ARG A 155 7.47 16.23 -8.25
C ARG A 155 6.36 16.06 -9.30
N PRO A 156 6.61 16.16 -10.62
CA PRO A 156 5.58 15.89 -11.62
C PRO A 156 5.07 14.46 -11.58
N ALA A 157 5.96 13.46 -11.48
CA ALA A 157 5.57 12.06 -11.45
C ALA A 157 4.72 11.70 -10.22
N LEU A 158 5.09 12.25 -9.05
CA LEU A 158 4.31 12.10 -7.83
C LEU A 158 2.92 12.74 -7.97
N ALA A 159 2.85 13.97 -8.49
CA ALA A 159 1.58 14.65 -8.71
C ALA A 159 0.68 13.91 -9.71
N TYR A 160 1.28 13.37 -10.79
CA TYR A 160 0.59 12.53 -11.78
C TYR A 160 0.06 11.26 -11.14
N MET A 161 0.90 10.52 -10.40
CA MET A 161 0.52 9.29 -9.72
C MET A 161 -0.68 9.51 -8.80
N LEU A 162 -0.60 10.51 -7.91
CA LEU A 162 -1.63 10.77 -6.92
C LEU A 162 -2.95 11.24 -7.54
N SER A 163 -2.89 12.05 -8.60
CA SER A 163 -4.09 12.41 -9.37
C SER A 163 -4.73 11.16 -9.98
N HIS A 164 -3.93 10.34 -10.67
CA HIS A 164 -4.42 9.18 -11.40
C HIS A 164 -5.03 8.13 -10.49
N VAL A 165 -4.37 7.75 -9.38
CA VAL A 165 -4.90 6.72 -8.46
C VAL A 165 -6.22 7.16 -7.82
N LYS A 166 -6.41 8.47 -7.58
CA LYS A 166 -7.66 9.00 -7.02
C LYS A 166 -8.84 8.82 -7.98
N ASP A 167 -8.60 9.04 -9.27
CA ASP A 167 -9.62 8.87 -10.30
C ASP A 167 -9.84 7.37 -10.63
N ARG A 168 -8.75 6.60 -10.64
CA ARG A 168 -8.76 5.19 -11.02
C ARG A 168 -9.39 4.28 -9.99
N TYR A 169 -9.29 4.62 -8.71
CA TYR A 169 -9.78 3.82 -7.57
C TYR A 169 -10.80 4.60 -6.73
N PRO A 170 -12.01 4.87 -7.28
CA PRO A 170 -13.04 5.58 -6.55
C PRO A 170 -13.53 4.77 -5.34
N ASN A 171 -13.76 5.45 -4.22
CA ASN A 171 -14.17 4.86 -2.94
C ASN A 171 -13.15 3.91 -2.29
N THR A 172 -11.88 3.93 -2.72
CA THR A 172 -10.78 3.24 -2.05
C THR A 172 -10.13 4.19 -1.03
N ASP A 173 -9.84 3.68 0.17
CA ASP A 173 -9.05 4.39 1.18
C ASP A 173 -7.57 4.37 0.77
N ILE A 174 -7.09 5.45 0.11
CA ILE A 174 -5.70 5.58 -0.34
C ILE A 174 -4.86 6.21 0.77
N VAL A 175 -3.73 5.57 1.14
CA VAL A 175 -2.80 6.08 2.15
C VAL A 175 -1.36 6.00 1.65
N TYR A 176 -0.63 7.12 1.77
CA TYR A 176 0.78 7.18 1.44
C TYR A 176 1.66 6.90 2.67
N LEU A 177 2.61 5.97 2.55
CA LEU A 177 3.61 5.70 3.58
C LEU A 177 4.92 6.38 3.21
N ILE A 178 5.43 7.25 4.08
CA ILE A 178 6.69 7.95 3.88
C ILE A 178 7.74 7.25 4.73
N ASN A 179 8.77 6.69 4.07
CA ASN A 179 9.91 6.06 4.74
C ASN A 179 10.67 7.07 5.60
N ASP A 180 11.33 6.61 6.66
CA ASP A 180 12.20 7.45 7.48
C ASP A 180 13.58 7.61 6.83
N GLY A 181 14.22 8.76 7.06
CA GLY A 181 15.57 9.06 6.57
C GLY A 181 15.65 9.39 5.08
N LEU A 182 14.53 9.71 4.43
CA LEU A 182 14.54 10.29 3.07
C LEU A 182 15.09 11.72 3.09
N LYS A 183 15.55 12.19 1.93
CA LYS A 183 15.96 13.59 1.78
C LYS A 183 14.81 14.56 2.08
N PRO A 184 15.07 15.72 2.72
CA PRO A 184 14.03 16.67 3.09
C PRO A 184 13.12 17.10 1.94
N GLU A 185 13.67 17.32 0.76
CA GLU A 185 12.94 17.74 -0.43
C GLU A 185 12.02 16.65 -1.01
N ILE A 186 12.34 15.37 -0.78
CA ILE A 186 11.47 14.25 -1.14
C ILE A 186 10.29 14.20 -0.17
N THR A 187 10.57 14.22 1.14
CA THR A 187 9.56 14.19 2.20
C THR A 187 8.57 15.36 2.09
N SER A 188 9.08 16.59 1.96
CA SER A 188 8.23 17.78 1.85
C SER A 188 7.36 17.77 0.59
N SER A 189 7.89 17.27 -0.53
CA SER A 189 7.12 17.13 -1.77
C SER A 189 6.01 16.08 -1.64
N ILE A 190 6.24 14.96 -0.95
CA ILE A 190 5.17 13.98 -0.68
C ILE A 190 4.06 14.60 0.17
N ILE A 191 4.43 15.30 1.25
CA ILE A 191 3.47 15.98 2.12
C ILE A 191 2.65 17.00 1.34
N GLU A 192 3.29 17.84 0.54
CA GLU A 192 2.62 18.86 -0.28
C GLU A 192 1.62 18.22 -1.27
N ALA A 193 2.05 17.22 -2.02
CA ALA A 193 1.20 16.55 -3.01
C ALA A 193 0.04 15.79 -2.34
N CYS A 194 0.30 15.08 -1.24
CA CYS A 194 -0.72 14.38 -0.48
C CYS A 194 -1.78 15.36 0.07
N ASN A 195 -1.35 16.48 0.65
CA ASN A 195 -2.26 17.53 1.14
C ASN A 195 -3.12 18.09 0.01
N ARG A 196 -2.53 18.40 -1.14
CA ARG A 196 -3.26 18.92 -2.31
C ARG A 196 -4.36 17.97 -2.77
N TYR A 197 -4.06 16.67 -2.86
CA TYR A 197 -5.04 15.67 -3.30
C TYR A 197 -5.93 15.15 -2.17
N SER A 198 -5.76 15.64 -0.95
CA SER A 198 -6.44 15.15 0.26
C SER A 198 -6.25 13.64 0.46
N ILE A 199 -5.05 13.15 0.13
CA ILE A 199 -4.63 11.78 0.39
C ILE A 199 -3.93 11.77 1.74
N PRO A 200 -4.43 11.01 2.73
CA PRO A 200 -3.75 10.89 3.99
C PRO A 200 -2.38 10.21 3.85
N TYR A 201 -1.42 10.65 4.66
CA TYR A 201 -0.09 10.03 4.71
C TYR A 201 0.29 9.64 6.14
N ILE A 202 1.31 8.79 6.26
CA ILE A 202 1.93 8.36 7.51
C ILE A 202 3.44 8.52 7.34
N GLU A 203 4.03 9.47 8.08
CA GLU A 203 5.47 9.60 8.21
C GLU A 203 5.99 8.57 9.21
N LEU A 204 6.66 7.54 8.69
CA LEU A 204 7.30 6.51 9.51
C LEU A 204 8.52 7.09 10.21
N LYS A 205 8.82 6.58 11.40
CA LYS A 205 9.93 7.04 12.23
C LYS A 205 10.68 5.87 12.85
N GLU A 206 12.00 6.01 12.94
CA GLU A 206 12.88 5.11 13.70
C GLU A 206 12.73 3.63 13.28
N ILE A 207 12.70 3.39 11.98
CA ILE A 207 12.57 2.04 11.41
C ILE A 207 13.94 1.37 11.42
N ASP A 208 14.04 0.26 12.14
CA ASP A 208 15.26 -0.52 12.21
C ASP A 208 15.56 -1.22 10.88
N LYS A 209 16.82 -1.14 10.43
CA LYS A 209 17.23 -1.53 9.08
C LYS A 209 18.52 -2.33 9.10
N THR A 210 18.61 -3.32 8.21
CA THR A 210 19.86 -3.99 7.83
C THR A 210 20.06 -3.81 6.33
N ALA A 211 21.27 -3.43 5.92
CA ALA A 211 21.58 -3.10 4.51
C ALA A 211 20.58 -2.09 3.90
N GLY A 212 20.19 -1.08 4.68
CA GLY A 212 19.26 -0.03 4.25
C GLY A 212 17.79 -0.46 4.16
N HIS A 213 17.42 -1.70 4.47
CA HIS A 213 16.05 -2.20 4.35
C HIS A 213 15.51 -2.68 5.71
N PRO A 214 14.18 -2.65 5.96
CA PRO A 214 13.63 -3.08 7.23
C PRO A 214 14.02 -4.53 7.54
N ASN A 215 14.63 -4.72 8.71
CA ASN A 215 14.82 -6.05 9.27
C ASN A 215 13.51 -6.52 9.93
N ARG A 216 13.49 -7.68 10.59
CA ARG A 216 12.27 -8.19 11.22
C ARG A 216 11.67 -7.22 12.24
N HIS A 217 12.52 -6.54 13.01
CA HIS A 217 12.08 -5.53 13.97
C HIS A 217 11.51 -4.30 13.24
N GLY A 218 12.20 -3.80 12.22
CA GLY A 218 11.73 -2.72 11.34
C GLY A 218 10.38 -3.01 10.70
N MET A 219 10.18 -4.22 10.18
CA MET A 219 8.91 -4.63 9.59
C MET A 219 7.75 -4.59 10.59
N ARG A 220 7.99 -5.02 11.84
CA ARG A 220 7.02 -4.90 12.93
C ARG A 220 6.74 -3.43 13.27
N GLN A 221 7.77 -2.60 13.38
CA GLN A 221 7.62 -1.16 13.65
C GLN A 221 6.76 -0.47 12.58
N ILE A 222 6.98 -0.78 11.30
CA ILE A 222 6.13 -0.25 10.21
C ILE A 222 4.67 -0.69 10.42
N ALA A 223 4.42 -1.99 10.64
CA ALA A 223 3.06 -2.50 10.81
C ALA A 223 2.32 -1.84 12.00
N ASP A 224 3.02 -1.67 13.12
CA ASP A 224 2.48 -1.07 14.33
C ASP A 224 2.17 0.43 14.14
N GLN A 225 3.07 1.17 13.47
CA GLN A 225 2.84 2.58 13.13
C GLN A 225 1.68 2.75 12.14
N VAL A 226 1.56 1.89 11.14
CA VAL A 226 0.42 1.91 10.20
C VAL A 226 -0.89 1.64 10.93
N LYS A 227 -0.93 0.62 11.80
CA LYS A 227 -2.10 0.30 12.62
C LYS A 227 -2.49 1.47 13.53
N ALA A 228 -1.53 2.04 14.25
CA ALA A 228 -1.79 3.16 15.14
C ALA A 228 -2.46 4.33 14.38
N ASN A 229 -1.95 4.70 13.21
CA ASN A 229 -2.42 5.87 12.48
C ASN A 229 -3.70 5.65 11.65
N LEU A 230 -4.05 4.40 11.32
CA LEU A 230 -5.33 4.07 10.67
C LEU A 230 -6.49 3.94 11.64
N SER A 231 -6.24 3.50 12.88
CA SER A 231 -7.29 3.29 13.89
C SER A 231 -7.98 4.57 14.32
N PHE A 232 -7.32 5.73 14.18
CA PHE A 232 -7.87 7.05 14.54
C PHE A 232 -8.72 7.70 13.43
N ARG A 233 -9.07 6.95 12.38
CA ARG A 233 -9.73 7.48 11.17
C ARG A 233 -11.13 6.90 10.90
N HIS A 234 -11.68 6.15 11.85
CA HIS A 234 -13.06 5.65 11.84
C HIS A 234 -13.78 6.04 13.14
#